data_AF-A0A9X7P6K8-F1
#
_entry.id   AF-A0A9X7P6K8-F1
#
_cell.length_a   1.000
_cell.length_b   1.000
_cell.length_c   1.000
_cell.angle_alpha   90.00
_cell.angle_beta   90.00
_cell.angle_gamma   90.00
#
_symmetry.space_group_name_H-M   'P 1'
#
loop_
_entity.id
_entity.type
_entity.pdbx_description
1 polymer ?
#
loop_
_entity_poly.entity_id
_entity_poly.type
_entity_poly.pdbx_seq_one_letter_code
_entity_poly.pdbx_strand_id
1 'polypeptide(L)' 'MAELGIGTNDRARVSGNILEDEKVYGTVHLAFGDNTTFGGTVRAGVHIDGVIMAPDLYLDGKLVVSQGKITV' A
#
# COMPACT_ATOMS: atom_id res chain seq x y z
N MET A 1 12.27 0.02 -4.09
CA MET A 1 10.91 -0.08 -3.54
C MET A 1 11.05 -0.29 -2.05
N ALA A 2 10.30 0.47 -1.25
CA ALA A 2 10.43 0.47 0.21
C ALA A 2 9.31 -0.32 0.88
N GLU A 3 8.08 -0.21 0.39
CA GLU A 3 6.91 -0.89 0.95
C GLU A 3 5.91 -1.25 -0.14
N LEU A 4 5.18 -2.35 0.08
CA LEU A 4 3.91 -2.69 -0.55
C LEU A 4 2.96 -3.09 0.57
N GLY A 5 1.77 -2.49 0.61
CA GLY A 5 0.73 -2.89 1.54
C GLY A 5 -0.67 -2.87 0.93
N ILE A 6 -1.59 -3.54 1.61
CA ILE A 6 -3.01 -3.60 1.26
C ILE A 6 -3.79 -3.03 2.45
N GLY A 7 -4.65 -2.06 2.18
CA GLY A 7 -5.54 -1.50 3.19
C GLY A 7 -6.61 -2.52 3.58
N THR A 8 -6.78 -2.75 4.88
CA THR A 8 -7.68 -3.78 5.44
C THR A 8 -8.65 -3.24 6.49
N ASN A 9 -8.69 -1.92 6.70
CA ASN A 9 -9.58 -1.28 7.66
C ASN A 9 -10.85 -0.79 6.97
N ASP A 10 -11.98 -1.44 7.25
CA ASP A 10 -13.31 -1.11 6.73
C ASP A 10 -13.91 0.20 7.29
N ARG A 11 -13.31 0.75 8.35
CA ARG A 11 -13.72 2.04 8.94
C ARG A 11 -12.86 3.22 8.50
N ALA A 12 -11.71 2.99 7.88
CA ALA A 12 -10.84 4.04 7.37
C ALA A 12 -11.45 4.67 6.11
N ARG A 13 -11.14 5.95 5.89
CA ARG A 13 -11.68 6.75 4.78
C ARG A 13 -10.55 7.53 4.13
N VAL A 14 -10.71 7.87 2.85
CA VAL A 14 -9.81 8.86 2.23
C VAL A 14 -10.07 10.21 2.86
N SER A 15 -9.08 10.72 3.58
CA SER A 15 -9.13 12.01 4.28
C SER A 15 -8.01 12.96 3.86
N GLY A 16 -7.06 12.50 3.03
CA GLY A 16 -5.84 13.24 2.70
C GLY A 16 -4.77 13.14 3.79
N ASN A 17 -5.04 12.38 4.85
CA ASN A 17 -4.04 11.95 5.80
C ASN A 17 -3.48 10.61 5.34
N ILE A 18 -2.24 10.62 4.88
CA ILE A 18 -1.59 9.45 4.31
C ILE A 18 -1.62 8.22 5.23
N LEU A 19 -1.56 8.42 6.55
CA LEU A 19 -1.58 7.34 7.54
C LEU A 19 -2.95 6.65 7.65
N GLU A 20 -4.03 7.37 7.35
CA GLU A 20 -5.36 6.76 7.28
C GLU A 20 -5.63 6.20 5.88
N ASP A 21 -5.25 6.97 4.85
CA ASP A 21 -5.50 6.65 3.44
C ASP A 21 -4.88 5.29 3.05
N GLU A 22 -3.69 4.97 3.56
CA GLU A 22 -3.02 3.68 3.35
C GLU A 22 -3.75 2.48 3.98
N LYS A 23 -4.66 2.72 4.95
CA LYS A 23 -5.37 1.65 5.67
C LYS A 23 -6.75 1.38 5.10
N VAL A 24 -7.26 2.25 4.22
CA VAL A 24 -8.62 2.15 3.63
C VAL A 24 -8.82 0.79 2.99
N TYR A 25 -9.90 0.09 3.35
CA TYR A 25 -10.16 -1.26 2.86
C TYR A 25 -10.11 -1.35 1.33
N GLY A 26 -9.29 -2.27 0.82
CA GLY A 26 -9.17 -2.56 -0.60
C GLY A 26 -8.21 -1.65 -1.37
N THR A 27 -7.66 -0.61 -0.74
CA THR A 27 -6.58 0.16 -1.37
C THR A 27 -5.27 -0.62 -1.35
N VAL A 28 -4.34 -0.22 -2.21
CA VAL A 28 -2.95 -0.68 -2.19
C VAL A 28 -2.07 0.53 -2.07
N HIS A 29 -1.04 0.48 -1.22
CA HIS A 29 -0.03 1.52 -1.17
C HIS A 29 1.35 0.98 -1.51
N LEU A 30 2.13 1.82 -2.17
CA LEU A 30 3.52 1.58 -2.52
C LEU A 30 4.36 2.72 -1.97
N ALA A 31 5.49 2.38 -1.35
CA ALA A 31 6.45 3.38 -0.90
C ALA A 31 7.76 3.34 -1.68
N PHE A 32 8.34 4.52 -1.89
CA PHE A 32 9.67 4.72 -2.44
C PHE A 32 10.58 5.43 -1.44
N GLY A 33 11.88 5.14 -1.50
CA GLY A 33 12.88 5.77 -0.64
C GLY A 33 13.51 4.78 0.33
N ASP A 34 13.69 5.21 1.57
CA ASP A 34 14.39 4.45 2.60
C ASP A 34 13.60 3.21 3.00
N ASN A 35 14.29 2.07 3.03
CA ASN A 35 13.73 0.80 3.47
C ASN A 35 14.57 0.10 4.54
N THR A 36 15.50 0.83 5.17
CA THR A 36 16.41 0.27 6.18
C THR A 36 15.68 -0.16 7.44
N THR A 37 14.57 0.51 7.78
CA THR A 37 13.69 0.13 8.90
C THR A 37 12.90 -1.15 8.65
N PHE A 38 12.78 -1.56 7.38
CA PHE A 38 12.11 -2.78 6.95
C PHE A 38 13.10 -3.92 6.65
N GLY A 39 14.38 -3.76 6.98
CA GLY A 39 15.43 -4.75 6.73
C GLY A 39 16.02 -4.71 5.31
N GLY A 40 15.67 -3.70 4.51
CA GLY A 40 16.30 -3.45 3.22
C GLY A 40 17.64 -2.73 3.34
N THR A 41 18.32 -2.58 2.20
CA THR A 41 19.67 -1.97 2.11
C THR A 41 19.67 -0.57 1.49
N VAL A 42 18.50 -0.06 1.09
CA VAL A 42 18.36 1.25 0.44
C VAL A 42 18.18 2.30 1.52
N ARG A 43 19.21 3.14 1.67
CA ARG A 43 19.18 4.32 2.53
C ARG A 43 18.86 5.57 1.73
N ALA A 44 17.85 6.32 2.15
CA ALA A 44 17.47 7.59 1.53
C ALA A 44 17.00 8.60 2.57
N GLY A 45 16.96 9.88 2.21
CA GLY A 45 16.44 10.93 3.10
C GLY A 45 14.91 11.04 3.12
N VAL A 46 14.21 10.14 2.42
CA VAL A 46 12.75 10.20 2.21
C VAL A 46 12.15 8.81 2.26
N HIS A 47 10.87 8.75 2.63
CA HIS A 47 9.98 7.61 2.45
C HIS A 47 8.65 8.20 1.96
N ILE A 48 8.25 7.86 0.74
CA ILE A 48 7.14 8.54 0.04
C ILE A 48 6.11 7.49 -0.34
N ASP A 49 4.93 7.59 0.26
CA ASP A 49 3.80 6.71 0.05
C ASP A 49 2.89 7.22 -1.08
N GLY A 50 2.50 6.29 -1.95
CA GLY A 50 1.44 6.49 -2.93
C GLY A 50 0.32 5.48 -2.71
N VAL A 51 -0.93 5.95 -2.63
CA VAL A 51 -2.12 5.11 -2.45
C VAL A 51 -2.86 4.96 -3.77
N ILE A 52 -3.26 3.72 -4.09
CA ILE A 52 -4.03 3.33 -5.26
C ILE A 52 -5.41 2.89 -4.78
N MET A 53 -6.45 3.60 -5.20
CA MET A 53 -7.82 3.44 -4.68
C MET A 53 -8.57 2.22 -5.21
N ALA A 54 -8.40 1.91 -6.51
CA ALA A 54 -9.06 0.79 -7.17
C ALA A 54 -8.05 -0.08 -7.93
N PRO A 55 -7.11 -0.72 -7.22
CA PRO A 55 -6.07 -1.53 -7.84
C PRO A 55 -6.59 -2.90 -8.29
N ASP A 56 -5.96 -3.44 -9.33
CA ASP A 56 -5.83 -4.89 -9.50
C ASP A 56 -4.44 -5.29 -8.98
N LEU A 57 -4.37 -6.11 -7.93
CA LEU A 57 -3.14 -6.61 -7.34
C LEU A 57 -3.00 -8.11 -7.57
N TYR A 58 -1.88 -8.48 -8.20
CA TYR A 58 -1.48 -9.86 -8.38
C TYR A 58 -0.30 -10.18 -7.48
N LEU A 59 -0.39 -11.27 -6.72
CA LEU A 59 0.73 -11.85 -5.97
C LEU A 59 1.01 -13.23 -6.55
N ASP A 60 2.23 -13.45 -7.04
CA ASP A 60 2.66 -14.71 -7.68
C ASP A 60 1.70 -15.19 -8.79
N GLY A 61 1.15 -14.24 -9.55
CA GLY A 61 0.19 -14.51 -10.63
C GLY A 61 -1.26 -14.74 -10.17
N LYS A 62 -1.55 -14.76 -8.87
CA LYS A 62 -2.92 -14.83 -8.33
C LYS A 62 -3.47 -13.42 -8.11
N LEU A 63 -4.64 -13.13 -8.68
CA LEU A 63 -5.41 -11.91 -8.39
C LEU A 63 -5.93 -11.97 -6.94
N VAL A 64 -5.45 -11.05 -6.09
CA VAL A 64 -5.80 -10.98 -4.66
C VAL A 64 -6.60 -9.72 -4.29
N VAL A 65 -6.50 -8.68 -5.10
CA VAL A 65 -7.38 -7.50 -5.05
C VAL A 65 -7.82 -7.22 -6.48
N SER A 66 -9.12 -7.07 -6.71
CA SER A 66 -9.68 -6.72 -8.02
C SER A 66 -10.52 -5.47 -7.91
N GLN A 67 -10.14 -4.41 -8.62
CA GLN A 67 -10.83 -3.11 -8.63
C GLN A 67 -11.11 -2.61 -7.20
N GLY A 68 -10.14 -2.76 -6.29
CA GLY A 68 -10.28 -2.39 -4.87
C GLY A 68 -11.12 -3.35 -4.02
N LYS A 69 -11.47 -4.54 -4.51
CA LYS A 69 -12.11 -5.59 -3.72
C LYS A 69 -11.13 -6.70 -3.43
N ILE A 70 -10.94 -7.04 -2.15
CA ILE A 70 -10.10 -8.16 -1.73
C ILE A 70 -10.79 -9.49 -2.09
N THR A 71 -10.07 -10.42 -2.72
CA THR A 71 -10.61 -11.65 -3.34
C THR A 71 -10.01 -12.96 -2.79
N VAL A 72 -9.23 -12.90 -1.71
CA VAL A 72 -8.50 -14.06 -1.16
C VAL A 72 -9.37 -15.14 -0.54
#